data_AF-A0A1A7BFP6-F1
#
_entry.id   AF-A0A1A7BFP6-F1
#
_cell.length_a   1.000
_cell.length_b   1.000
_cell.length_c   1.000
_cell.angle_alpha   90.00
_cell.angle_beta   90.00
_cell.angle_gamma   90.00
#
_symmetry.space_group_name_H-M   'P 1'
#
loop_
_entity.id
_entity.type
_entity.pdbx_description
1 polymer ?
#
loop_
_entity_poly.entity_id
_entity_poly.type
_entity_poly.pdbx_seq_one_letter_code
_entity_poly.pdbx_strand_id
1 'polypeptide(L)'
;MSNEAPAIDWADDVKRYVPGADSGAIAGIVHHAMVALKTREPALVSFGNPTETRRVRENFCKKTLGLSGPDAELDSAIAAVGQRMSDSASHHRVTAYYLLADHFDRLGQFRAAATPPAEAARPLTPWAATMFDGPPPGTAIGGPSTDLRFASLIGLGGAVLALIAAIASTAGG
;
A
#
# COMPACT_ATOMS: atom_id res chain seq x y z
N MET A 1 2.72 -19.58 26.64
CA MET A 1 1.63 -19.63 25.65
C MET A 1 2.26 -19.56 24.26
N SER A 2 1.94 -20.49 23.36
CA SER A 2 2.50 -20.50 22.01
C SER A 2 2.09 -19.24 21.24
N ASN A 3 3.05 -18.56 20.59
CA ASN A 3 2.84 -17.35 19.78
C ASN A 3 2.69 -17.69 18.29
N GLU A 4 2.14 -18.87 17.99
CA GLU A 4 1.85 -19.30 16.63
C GLU A 4 0.56 -18.61 16.15
N ALA A 5 0.54 -18.14 14.91
CA ALA A 5 -0.69 -17.65 14.31
C ALA A 5 -1.68 -18.82 14.07
N PRO A 6 -2.99 -18.63 14.33
CA PRO A 6 -3.96 -19.67 14.03
C PRO A 6 -4.04 -19.93 12.53
N ALA A 7 -4.10 -21.21 12.13
CA ALA A 7 -4.41 -21.62 10.76
C ALA A 7 -5.91 -21.40 10.50
N ILE A 8 -6.29 -20.15 10.23
CA ILE A 8 -7.66 -19.75 9.89
C ILE A 8 -7.78 -19.52 8.39
N ASP A 9 -8.91 -19.94 7.82
CA ASP A 9 -9.30 -19.50 6.48
C ASP A 9 -9.83 -18.06 6.56
N TRP A 10 -9.02 -17.11 6.10
CA TRP A 10 -9.37 -15.69 6.12
C TRP A 10 -10.57 -15.38 5.23
N ALA A 11 -10.77 -16.13 4.15
CA ALA A 11 -11.88 -15.88 3.24
C ALA A 11 -13.21 -16.30 3.88
N ASP A 12 -13.23 -17.43 4.58
CA ASP A 12 -14.42 -17.85 5.33
C ASP A 12 -14.73 -16.87 6.47
N ASP A 13 -13.71 -16.38 7.18
CA ASP A 13 -13.90 -15.38 8.24
C ASP A 13 -14.53 -14.09 7.70
N VAL A 14 -14.01 -13.56 6.59
CA VAL A 14 -14.57 -12.36 5.97
C VAL A 14 -15.99 -12.61 5.44
N LYS A 15 -16.24 -13.77 4.83
CA LYS A 15 -17.54 -14.11 4.24
C LYS A 15 -18.65 -14.30 5.27
N ARG A 16 -18.32 -14.60 6.53
CA ARG A 16 -19.30 -14.56 7.63
C ARG A 16 -19.95 -13.18 7.78
N TYR A 17 -19.18 -12.12 7.57
CA TYR A 17 -19.66 -10.74 7.68
C TYR A 17 -20.14 -10.16 6.35
N VAL A 18 -19.49 -10.54 5.24
CA VAL A 18 -19.81 -10.06 3.89
C VAL A 18 -19.90 -11.27 2.94
N PRO A 19 -21.08 -11.88 2.77
CA PRO A 19 -21.23 -13.11 2.00
C PRO A 19 -20.73 -13.01 0.55
N GLY A 20 -20.82 -11.83 -0.05
CA GLY A 20 -20.33 -11.53 -1.41
C GLY A 20 -18.90 -10.99 -1.46
N ALA A 21 -18.07 -11.27 -0.44
CA ALA A 21 -16.74 -10.68 -0.35
C ALA A 21 -15.84 -11.05 -1.54
N ASP A 22 -15.14 -10.05 -2.05
CA ASP A 22 -14.24 -10.21 -3.20
C ASP A 22 -12.97 -10.95 -2.76
N SER A 23 -12.76 -12.13 -3.34
CA SER A 23 -11.63 -12.99 -2.98
C SER A 23 -10.27 -12.38 -3.39
N GLY A 24 -10.24 -11.56 -4.44
CA GLY A 24 -9.04 -10.83 -4.86
C GLY A 24 -8.66 -9.75 -3.86
N ALA A 25 -9.63 -8.99 -3.35
CA ALA A 25 -9.43 -8.01 -2.29
C ALA A 25 -9.01 -8.66 -0.97
N ILE A 26 -9.62 -9.80 -0.59
CA ILE A 26 -9.19 -10.58 0.58
C ILE A 26 -7.71 -10.97 0.43
N ALA A 27 -7.32 -11.53 -0.71
CA ALA A 27 -5.93 -11.93 -0.96
C ALA A 27 -4.96 -10.75 -0.89
N GLY A 28 -5.31 -9.59 -1.46
CA GLY A 28 -4.49 -8.38 -1.37
C GLY A 28 -4.33 -7.85 0.05
N ILE A 29 -5.38 -7.93 0.88
CA ILE A 29 -5.33 -7.55 2.29
C ILE A 29 -4.46 -8.55 3.09
N VAL A 30 -4.58 -9.85 2.84
CA VAL A 30 -3.73 -10.88 3.45
C VAL A 30 -2.26 -10.61 3.09
N HIS A 31 -1.96 -10.30 1.83
CA HIS A 31 -0.61 -9.95 1.39
C HIS A 31 -0.08 -8.71 2.10
N HIS A 32 -0.90 -7.65 2.22
CA HIS A 32 -0.53 -6.46 3.00
C HIS A 32 -0.28 -6.78 4.48
N ALA A 33 -1.10 -7.63 5.08
CA ALA A 33 -1.02 -7.97 6.49
C ALA A 33 0.02 -9.05 6.82
N MET A 34 0.70 -9.65 5.84
CA MET A 34 1.51 -10.87 6.02
C MET A 34 2.52 -10.79 7.17
N VAL A 35 3.15 -9.62 7.40
CA VAL A 35 4.13 -9.44 8.48
C VAL A 35 3.45 -9.49 9.85
N ALA A 36 2.27 -8.88 9.96
CA ALA A 36 1.46 -8.93 11.17
C ALA A 36 0.89 -10.32 11.43
N LEU A 37 0.68 -11.13 10.39
CA LEU A 37 0.15 -12.49 10.50
C LEU A 37 1.19 -13.53 10.97
N LYS A 38 2.47 -13.18 11.08
CA LYS A 38 3.52 -14.10 11.54
C LYS A 38 3.43 -14.43 13.03
N THR A 39 2.75 -13.61 13.81
CA THR A 39 2.61 -13.79 15.27
C THR A 39 1.17 -13.49 15.68
N ARG A 40 0.73 -14.06 16.81
CA ARG A 40 -0.68 -14.05 17.22
C ARG A 40 -1.21 -12.66 17.53
N GLU A 41 -0.49 -11.89 18.33
CA GLU A 41 -0.95 -10.59 18.85
C GLU A 41 -1.17 -9.54 17.73
N PRO A 42 -0.22 -9.30 16.80
CA PRO A 42 -0.45 -8.35 15.71
C PRO A 42 -1.39 -8.87 14.62
N ALA A 43 -1.74 -10.16 14.60
CA ALA A 43 -2.78 -10.68 13.73
C ALA A 43 -4.20 -10.30 14.21
N LEU A 44 -4.34 -9.81 15.44
CA LEU A 44 -5.60 -9.40 16.05
C LEU A 44 -5.69 -7.87 16.17
N VAL A 45 -6.93 -7.36 16.25
CA VAL A 45 -7.23 -5.95 16.51
C VAL A 45 -7.97 -5.84 17.84
N SER A 46 -7.35 -5.18 18.81
CA SER A 46 -7.98 -4.89 20.09
C SER A 46 -8.88 -3.66 20.01
N PHE A 47 -10.10 -3.86 19.49
CA PHE A 47 -11.13 -2.82 19.52
C PHE A 47 -11.40 -2.34 20.96
N GLY A 48 -11.61 -1.04 21.13
CA GLY A 48 -11.79 -0.40 22.45
C GLY A 48 -10.48 0.01 23.15
N ASN A 49 -9.30 -0.45 22.67
CA ASN A 49 -8.03 0.08 23.16
C ASN A 49 -7.65 1.35 22.36
N PRO A 50 -7.51 2.52 23.00
CA PRO A 50 -7.25 3.78 22.29
C PRO A 50 -5.91 3.79 21.54
N THR A 51 -4.91 3.05 22.03
CA THR A 51 -3.61 2.92 21.35
C THR A 51 -3.74 2.10 20.08
N GLU A 52 -4.52 1.02 20.10
CA GLU A 52 -4.73 0.19 18.91
C GLU A 52 -5.62 0.90 17.90
N THR A 53 -6.70 1.56 18.34
CA THR A 53 -7.55 2.39 17.47
C THR A 53 -6.72 3.45 16.74
N ARG A 54 -5.84 4.17 17.45
CA ARG A 54 -4.93 5.14 16.84
C ARG A 54 -3.99 4.48 15.82
N ARG A 55 -3.44 3.29 16.12
CA ARG A 55 -2.56 2.58 15.18
C ARG A 55 -3.29 2.18 13.91
N VAL A 56 -4.53 1.70 14.01
CA VAL A 56 -5.36 1.37 12.84
C VAL A 56 -5.68 2.64 12.06
N ARG A 57 -6.07 3.72 12.74
CA ARG A 57 -6.34 5.01 12.10
C ARG A 57 -5.15 5.56 11.32
N GLU A 58 -3.99 5.68 11.96
CA GLU A 58 -2.81 6.29 11.34
C GLU A 58 -2.20 5.39 10.26
N ASN A 59 -2.00 4.11 10.55
CA ASN A 59 -1.27 3.22 9.64
C ASN A 59 -2.16 2.64 8.54
N PHE A 60 -3.39 2.26 8.86
CA PHE A 60 -4.27 1.64 7.87
C PHE A 60 -5.15 2.70 7.20
N CYS A 61 -5.97 3.43 7.95
CA CYS A 61 -6.94 4.37 7.36
C CYS A 61 -6.25 5.54 6.64
N LYS A 62 -5.30 6.21 7.29
CA LYS A 62 -4.63 7.37 6.67
C LYS A 62 -3.54 6.95 5.68
N LYS A 63 -2.61 6.10 6.10
CA LYS A 63 -1.45 5.74 5.27
C LYS A 63 -1.76 4.71 4.18
N THR A 64 -2.51 3.65 4.46
CA THR A 64 -2.82 2.61 3.45
C THR A 64 -4.04 2.96 2.59
N LEU A 65 -5.15 3.42 3.18
CA LEU A 65 -6.37 3.80 2.43
C LEU A 65 -6.32 5.24 1.87
N GLY A 66 -5.34 6.04 2.27
CA GLY A 66 -5.19 7.44 1.82
C GLY A 66 -6.27 8.38 2.34
N LEU A 67 -6.93 8.06 3.45
CA LEU A 67 -8.01 8.88 3.99
C LEU A 67 -7.45 10.12 4.70
N SER A 68 -8.01 11.28 4.39
CA SER A 68 -7.65 12.57 5.02
C SER A 68 -8.79 13.16 5.86
N GLY A 69 -9.79 12.34 6.19
CA GLY A 69 -10.90 12.74 7.05
C GLY A 69 -10.47 13.02 8.49
N PRO A 70 -11.32 13.71 9.28
CA PRO A 70 -11.04 14.00 10.69
C PRO A 70 -10.95 12.71 11.52
N ASP A 71 -10.11 12.74 12.56
CA ASP A 71 -9.86 11.58 13.40
C ASP A 71 -11.13 10.97 14.01
N ALA A 72 -12.10 11.80 14.37
CA ALA A 72 -13.37 11.37 14.94
C ALA A 72 -14.21 10.52 13.98
N GLU A 73 -14.21 10.84 12.68
CA GLU A 73 -14.92 10.04 11.67
C GLU A 73 -14.25 8.68 11.48
N LEU A 74 -12.92 8.66 11.41
CA LEU A 74 -12.15 7.43 11.29
C LEU A 74 -12.31 6.55 12.53
N ASP A 75 -12.33 7.14 13.73
CA ASP A 75 -12.55 6.42 14.98
C ASP A 75 -13.96 5.88 15.10
N SER A 76 -14.96 6.63 14.63
CA SER A 76 -16.34 6.16 14.57
C SER A 76 -16.48 4.95 13.64
N ALA A 77 -15.85 4.99 12.46
CA ALA A 77 -15.83 3.85 11.54
C ALA A 77 -15.12 2.62 12.14
N ILE A 78 -13.98 2.81 12.82
CA ILE A 78 -13.28 1.73 13.53
C ILE A 78 -14.16 1.13 14.63
N ALA A 79 -14.87 1.96 15.40
CA ALA A 79 -15.80 1.50 16.43
C ALA A 79 -16.98 0.73 15.83
N ALA A 80 -17.53 1.18 14.70
CA ALA A 80 -18.61 0.50 13.99
C ALA A 80 -18.19 -0.88 13.50
N VAL A 81 -16.97 -1.01 12.95
CA VAL A 81 -16.41 -2.31 12.56
C VAL A 81 -16.18 -3.21 13.78
N GLY A 82 -15.66 -2.66 14.87
CA GLY A 82 -15.50 -3.40 16.13
C GLY A 82 -16.83 -3.93 16.67
N GLN A 83 -17.89 -3.13 16.58
CA GLN A 83 -19.25 -3.54 16.95
C GLN A 83 -19.80 -4.62 16.02
N ARG A 84 -19.48 -4.57 14.72
CA ARG A 84 -19.89 -5.60 13.76
C ARG A 84 -19.21 -6.94 14.02
N MET A 85 -17.98 -6.93 14.53
CA MET A 85 -17.20 -8.14 14.84
C MET A 85 -17.32 -8.61 16.29
N SER A 86 -18.21 -8.02 17.10
CA SER A 86 -18.30 -8.31 18.54
C SER A 86 -18.78 -9.73 18.88
N ASP A 87 -19.34 -10.42 17.89
CA ASP A 87 -19.74 -11.83 17.97
C ASP A 87 -18.53 -12.78 17.96
N SER A 88 -17.39 -12.35 17.43
CA SER A 88 -16.16 -13.13 17.36
C SER A 88 -15.28 -12.91 18.58
N ALA A 89 -14.87 -14.01 19.23
CA ALA A 89 -13.91 -13.97 20.35
C ALA A 89 -12.50 -13.50 19.93
N SER A 90 -12.19 -13.51 18.64
CA SER A 90 -10.90 -13.09 18.08
C SER A 90 -11.14 -12.18 16.88
N HIS A 91 -10.79 -10.90 17.03
CA HIS A 91 -10.96 -9.90 15.99
C HIS A 91 -9.80 -9.93 15.01
N HIS A 92 -9.92 -10.73 13.97
CA HIS A 92 -8.88 -10.90 12.97
C HIS A 92 -8.62 -9.62 12.17
N ARG A 93 -7.34 -9.24 12.06
CA ARG A 93 -6.92 -8.00 11.38
C ARG A 93 -7.28 -7.97 9.91
N VAL A 94 -7.22 -9.12 9.20
CA VAL A 94 -7.63 -9.22 7.79
C VAL A 94 -9.11 -8.83 7.63
N THR A 95 -9.97 -9.36 8.48
CA THR A 95 -11.41 -9.10 8.46
C THR A 95 -11.74 -7.67 8.85
N ALA A 96 -11.11 -7.15 9.89
CA ALA A 96 -11.23 -5.74 10.26
C ALA A 96 -10.83 -4.81 9.11
N TYR A 97 -9.73 -5.10 8.43
CA TYR A 97 -9.24 -4.30 7.30
C TYR A 97 -10.13 -4.41 6.07
N TYR A 98 -10.69 -5.60 5.80
CA TYR A 98 -11.67 -5.77 4.74
C TYR A 98 -12.91 -4.92 4.99
N LEU A 99 -13.48 -4.99 6.20
CA LEU A 99 -14.68 -4.24 6.56
C LEU A 99 -14.45 -2.72 6.55
N LEU A 100 -13.28 -2.25 6.98
CA LEU A 100 -12.92 -0.84 6.90
C LEU A 100 -12.75 -0.39 5.44
N ALA A 101 -12.06 -1.17 4.62
CA ALA A 101 -11.89 -0.85 3.20
C ALA A 101 -13.22 -0.87 2.43
N ASP A 102 -14.14 -1.76 2.78
CA ASP A 102 -15.51 -1.81 2.25
C ASP A 102 -16.30 -0.56 2.65
N HIS A 103 -16.25 -0.18 3.94
CA HIS A 103 -16.95 1.00 4.47
C HIS A 103 -16.56 2.31 3.77
N PHE A 104 -15.28 2.46 3.40
CA PHE A 104 -14.77 3.66 2.73
C PHE A 104 -14.72 3.58 1.20
N ASP A 105 -15.26 2.51 0.59
CA ASP A 105 -15.18 2.25 -0.85
C ASP A 105 -13.71 2.31 -1.35
N ARG A 106 -12.84 1.58 -0.66
CA ARG A 106 -11.40 1.46 -0.96
C ARG A 106 -10.97 0.04 -1.27
N LEU A 107 -11.88 -0.94 -1.32
CA LEU A 107 -11.56 -2.33 -1.70
C LEU A 107 -10.86 -2.43 -3.05
N GLY A 108 -11.13 -1.49 -3.96
CA GLY A 108 -10.49 -1.41 -5.28
C GLY A 108 -8.95 -1.43 -5.23
N GLN A 109 -8.32 -0.89 -4.19
CA GLN A 109 -6.86 -0.84 -4.06
C GLN A 109 -6.23 -2.19 -3.66
N PHE A 110 -7.02 -3.09 -3.09
CA PHE A 110 -6.57 -4.41 -2.65
C PHE A 110 -6.96 -5.51 -3.61
N ARG A 111 -7.89 -5.25 -4.54
CA ARG A 111 -8.10 -6.14 -5.66
C ARG A 111 -6.76 -6.25 -6.38
N ALA A 112 -6.15 -7.42 -6.38
CA ALA A 112 -5.11 -7.71 -7.36
C ALA A 112 -5.68 -7.26 -8.71
N ALA A 113 -4.99 -6.36 -9.40
CA ALA A 113 -5.42 -5.85 -10.71
C ALA A 113 -5.93 -7.06 -11.47
N ALA A 114 -7.22 -7.05 -11.82
CA ALA A 114 -7.85 -8.17 -12.50
C ALA A 114 -6.90 -8.55 -13.62
N THR A 115 -6.19 -9.66 -13.48
CA THR A 115 -5.21 -10.07 -14.46
C THR A 115 -5.99 -10.11 -15.76
N PRO A 116 -5.71 -9.23 -16.75
CA PRO A 116 -6.37 -9.39 -18.03
C PRO A 116 -6.08 -10.83 -18.46
N PRO A 117 -7.05 -11.54 -19.07
CA PRO A 117 -6.85 -12.93 -19.48
C PRO A 117 -5.49 -13.03 -20.16
N ALA A 118 -4.73 -14.04 -19.76
CA ALA A 118 -3.28 -14.22 -19.98
C ALA A 118 -2.84 -14.29 -21.47
N GLU A 119 -3.65 -13.77 -22.37
CA GLU A 119 -3.46 -13.61 -23.81
C GLU A 119 -3.06 -12.17 -24.20
N ALA A 120 -3.03 -11.22 -23.25
CA ALA A 120 -2.42 -9.90 -23.45
C ALA A 120 -0.99 -9.80 -22.88
N ALA A 121 -0.45 -10.89 -22.31
CA ALA A 121 0.97 -11.03 -22.04
C ALA A 121 1.70 -11.20 -23.38
N ARG A 122 2.04 -10.06 -23.98
CA ARG A 122 2.91 -9.94 -25.15
C ARG A 122 4.08 -10.93 -24.96
N PRO A 123 4.40 -11.77 -25.96
CA PRO A 123 5.48 -12.75 -25.82
C PRO A 123 6.72 -12.01 -25.39
N LEU A 124 7.37 -12.50 -24.32
CA LEU A 124 8.70 -12.05 -23.94
C LEU A 124 9.59 -12.28 -25.17
N THR A 125 9.85 -11.22 -25.93
CA THR A 125 10.92 -11.22 -26.92
C THR A 125 12.18 -11.71 -26.22
N PRO A 126 12.92 -12.67 -26.79
CA PRO A 126 13.99 -13.35 -26.08
C PRO A 126 15.19 -12.42 -25.95
N TRP A 127 15.22 -11.65 -24.87
CA TRP A 127 16.46 -11.04 -24.37
C TRP A 127 17.47 -12.12 -23.90
N ALA A 128 17.04 -13.40 -23.89
CA ALA A 128 17.84 -14.58 -23.55
C ALA A 128 18.78 -15.07 -24.68
N ALA A 129 18.88 -14.41 -25.84
CA ALA A 129 19.67 -14.95 -26.96
C ALA A 129 21.04 -14.29 -27.24
N THR A 130 21.48 -13.28 -26.49
CA THR A 130 22.75 -12.57 -26.85
C THR A 130 23.70 -12.25 -25.69
N MET A 131 23.55 -12.83 -24.49
CA MET A 131 24.42 -12.48 -23.35
C MET A 131 25.32 -13.59 -22.80
N PHE A 132 25.37 -14.78 -23.41
CA PHE A 132 26.23 -15.86 -22.93
C PHE A 132 26.83 -16.70 -24.06
N ASP A 133 27.59 -16.08 -24.97
CA ASP A 133 28.48 -16.80 -25.90
C ASP A 133 29.80 -16.04 -26.17
N GLY A 134 30.42 -15.53 -25.11
CA GLY A 134 31.75 -14.91 -25.20
C GLY A 134 32.75 -15.64 -24.30
N PRO A 135 33.80 -16.29 -24.85
CA PRO A 135 34.82 -16.95 -24.02
C PRO A 135 35.65 -15.90 -23.27
N PRO A 136 36.11 -16.17 -22.02
CA PRO A 136 36.82 -15.17 -21.24
C PRO A 136 38.31 -15.12 -21.60
N PRO A 137 38.89 -13.94 -21.88
CA PRO A 137 40.32 -13.74 -21.75
C PRO A 137 40.65 -12.68 -20.68
N GLY A 138 41.35 -13.14 -19.65
CA GLY A 138 42.54 -12.53 -19.05
C GLY A 138 42.62 -11.01 -18.81
N THR A 139 42.73 -10.66 -17.53
CA THR A 139 43.84 -9.86 -16.94
C THR A 139 44.11 -8.44 -17.44
N ALA A 140 43.71 -7.43 -16.64
CA ALA A 140 44.46 -6.19 -16.26
C ALA A 140 43.47 -5.22 -15.57
N ILE A 141 43.47 -5.00 -14.25
CA ILE A 141 44.35 -4.13 -13.45
C ILE A 141 44.70 -2.80 -14.15
N GLY A 142 44.13 -1.68 -13.67
CA GLY A 142 44.72 -0.35 -13.93
C GLY A 142 43.83 0.88 -13.76
N GLY A 143 43.54 1.28 -12.51
CA GLY A 143 43.65 2.68 -12.04
C GLY A 143 42.73 3.80 -12.58
N PRO A 144 42.74 4.98 -11.92
CA PRO A 144 41.60 5.89 -11.84
C PRO A 144 41.73 7.16 -12.72
N SER A 145 40.60 7.70 -13.18
CA SER A 145 40.49 9.08 -13.67
C SER A 145 39.06 9.53 -13.36
N THR A 146 38.83 10.35 -12.34
CA THR A 146 39.04 11.80 -12.34
C THR A 146 38.32 12.46 -13.52
N ASP A 147 37.07 12.80 -13.25
CA ASP A 147 36.42 14.09 -13.53
C ASP A 147 36.48 14.74 -14.93
N LEU A 148 35.31 15.34 -15.24
CA LEU A 148 35.05 16.41 -16.21
C LEU A 148 35.02 16.00 -17.69
N ARG A 149 33.84 16.09 -18.30
CA ARG A 149 33.43 17.19 -19.21
C ARG A 149 32.14 16.83 -19.96
N PHE A 150 31.00 17.19 -19.37
CA PHE A 150 29.80 17.49 -20.15
C PHE A 150 29.61 19.00 -20.14
N ALA A 151 30.17 19.65 -21.15
CA ALA A 151 29.88 21.03 -21.47
C ALA A 151 29.64 21.13 -22.98
N SER A 152 28.58 21.86 -23.33
CA SER A 152 28.36 22.55 -24.60
C SER A 152 27.85 21.65 -25.74
N LEU A 153 26.84 22.00 -26.55
CA LEU A 153 25.88 23.11 -26.74
C LEU A 153 24.98 22.57 -27.89
N ILE A 154 23.68 22.81 -28.03
CA ILE A 154 22.94 23.89 -28.75
C ILE A 154 21.54 23.23 -28.92
N GLY A 155 20.37 23.76 -28.59
CA GLY A 155 19.89 25.11 -28.35
C GLY A 155 18.62 25.31 -29.19
N LEU A 156 17.46 25.56 -28.56
CA LEU A 156 16.41 26.51 -29.00
C LEU A 156 15.14 26.38 -28.15
N GLY A 157 14.73 27.50 -27.53
CA GLY A 157 13.33 27.71 -27.14
C GLY A 157 13.06 28.25 -25.74
N GLY A 158 13.38 29.53 -25.49
CA GLY A 158 12.48 30.45 -24.78
C GLY A 158 12.37 30.35 -23.26
N ALA A 159 13.14 31.19 -22.56
CA ALA A 159 12.84 31.68 -21.22
C ALA A 159 11.72 32.74 -21.28
N VAL A 160 10.85 32.81 -20.26
CA VAL A 160 10.52 34.06 -19.52
C VAL A 160 9.95 33.67 -18.15
N LEU A 161 10.58 34.25 -17.12
CA LEU A 161 10.23 34.28 -15.71
C LEU A 161 9.29 35.47 -15.46
N ALA A 162 8.25 35.32 -14.63
CA ALA A 162 7.62 36.47 -13.97
C ALA A 162 6.88 36.08 -12.67
N LEU A 163 7.57 36.37 -11.56
CA LEU A 163 7.05 36.65 -10.23
C LEU A 163 6.26 37.98 -10.26
N ILE A 164 5.03 38.04 -9.74
CA ILE A 164 4.45 39.29 -9.20
C ILE A 164 3.68 39.00 -7.90
N ALA A 165 3.96 39.88 -6.94
CA ALA A 165 3.61 39.86 -5.53
C ALA A 165 2.21 40.43 -5.22
N ALA A 166 1.85 40.24 -3.94
CA ALA A 166 0.67 40.73 -3.24
C ALA A 166 0.47 42.26 -3.29
N ILE A 167 -0.80 42.68 -3.23
CA ILE A 167 -1.22 43.99 -2.72
C ILE A 167 -2.32 43.77 -1.68
N ALA A 168 -2.07 44.32 -0.49
CA ALA A 168 -2.98 44.39 0.65
C ALA A 168 -3.94 45.58 0.54
N SER A 169 -5.07 45.52 1.25
CA SER A 169 -5.72 46.73 1.80
C SER A 169 -6.53 46.37 3.04
N THR A 170 -6.23 47.06 4.14
CA THR A 170 -6.96 47.07 5.42
C THR A 170 -7.29 48.53 5.77
N ALA A 171 -8.54 48.83 6.18
CA ALA A 171 -9.05 49.99 6.95
C ALA A 171 -8.67 51.43 6.49
N GLY A 172 -9.53 52.45 6.46
CA GLY A 172 -10.59 52.89 7.39
C GLY A 172 -10.18 54.25 7.97
N GLY A 173 -10.94 55.31 7.68
CA GLY A 173 -10.76 56.69 8.17
C GLY A 173 -11.91 57.58 7.71
#